data_AF-A0A3D6DAM4-F1
#
_entry.id   AF-A0A3D6DAM4-F1
#
_cell.length_a   1.000
_cell.length_b   1.000
_cell.length_c   1.000
_cell.angle_alpha   90.00
_cell.angle_beta   90.00
_cell.angle_gamma   90.00
#
_symmetry.space_group_name_H-M   'P 1'
#
loop_
_entity.id
_entity.type
_entity.pdbx_description
1 polymer ?
#
loop_
_entity_poly.entity_id
_entity_poly.type
_entity_poly.pdbx_seq_one_letter_code
_entity_poly.pdbx_strand_id
1 'polypeptide(L)'
;MSKEDVLHDPEFVRHLQRVRTSLRLARALMKQRWNWSEDDRKRFEDYLTCRFSISTDELIMGLELLVEGEYEDAFELLKAGQIERLSLKALVEKDGEAELEFAISTFRKDSLTEELLELLNVELWECHELQEYKRFLSILNRAERAELFSRIHHLHPYVQRAIFEKPVSPIVIDGSNVLYEHTGFVNVDRLVEVFDFLAALKGLLYPYRIVFDKNIRYVVPFQQREKLGKWLSSSWVEEYSPADERIIELARRLKAVVLSNDSFSEYDTRGLKFLRFGGRRK
;
A
#
# COMPACT_ATOMS: atom_id res chain seq x y z
N MET A 1 -26.47 15.50 14.70
CA MET A 1 -25.24 16.15 15.18
C MET A 1 -25.38 17.61 14.84
N SER A 2 -25.37 18.48 15.85
CA SER A 2 -25.29 19.92 15.63
C SER A 2 -23.91 20.29 15.09
N LYS A 3 -23.77 21.47 14.47
CA LYS A 3 -22.48 22.00 13.98
C LYS A 3 -21.46 22.11 15.13
N GLU A 4 -21.93 22.40 16.34
CA GLU A 4 -21.12 22.46 17.56
C GLU A 4 -20.63 21.07 18.01
N ASP A 5 -21.47 20.04 17.93
CA ASP A 5 -21.05 18.66 18.28
C ASP A 5 -19.94 18.14 17.35
N VAL A 6 -20.01 18.48 16.06
CA VAL A 6 -19.05 18.05 15.03
C VAL A 6 -17.69 18.71 15.24
N LEU A 7 -17.66 19.99 15.63
CA LEU A 7 -16.43 20.76 15.82
C LEU A 7 -15.55 20.23 16.96
N HIS A 8 -16.15 19.52 17.92
CA HIS A 8 -15.45 18.91 19.04
C HIS A 8 -15.06 17.44 18.79
N ASP A 9 -15.45 16.87 17.65
CA ASP A 9 -15.05 15.52 17.25
C ASP A 9 -13.58 15.52 16.77
N PRO A 10 -12.67 14.78 17.43
CA PRO A 10 -11.27 14.69 17.02
C PRO A 10 -11.08 14.18 15.57
N GLU A 11 -11.97 13.32 15.08
CA GLU A 11 -11.95 12.87 13.68
C GLU A 11 -12.35 14.00 12.73
N PHE A 12 -13.31 14.84 13.12
CA PHE A 12 -13.70 15.99 12.32
C PHE A 12 -12.58 17.03 12.22
N VAL A 13 -11.90 17.31 13.34
CA VAL A 13 -10.76 18.23 13.35
C VAL A 13 -9.67 17.74 12.39
N ARG A 14 -9.42 16.43 12.35
CA ARG A 14 -8.49 15.81 11.37
C ARG A 14 -9.00 15.96 9.95
N HIS A 15 -10.26 15.62 9.69
CA HIS A 15 -10.90 15.76 8.38
C HIS A 15 -10.82 17.19 7.84
N LEU A 16 -11.11 18.18 8.68
CA LEU A 16 -11.00 19.59 8.35
C LEU A 16 -9.55 19.96 7.95
N GLN A 17 -8.54 19.41 8.62
CA GLN A 17 -7.13 19.61 8.23
C GLN A 17 -6.79 18.95 6.89
N ARG A 18 -7.37 17.78 6.58
CA ARG A 18 -7.22 17.10 5.28
C ARG A 18 -7.80 17.96 4.16
N VAL A 19 -9.06 18.37 4.31
CA VAL A 19 -9.76 19.26 3.38
C VAL A 19 -8.94 20.51 3.12
N ARG A 20 -8.45 21.18 4.17
CA ARG A 20 -7.59 22.37 4.03
C ARG A 20 -6.29 22.09 3.26
N THR A 21 -5.66 20.96 3.53
CA THR A 21 -4.43 20.56 2.85
C THR A 21 -4.68 20.29 1.37
N SER A 22 -5.73 19.56 1.04
CA SER A 22 -6.11 19.26 -0.34
C SER A 22 -6.51 20.51 -1.10
N LEU A 23 -7.30 21.40 -0.51
CA LEU A 23 -7.64 22.70 -1.09
C LEU A 23 -6.38 23.54 -1.35
N ARG A 24 -5.40 23.53 -0.44
CA ARG A 24 -4.11 24.21 -0.65
C ARG A 24 -3.33 23.64 -1.84
N LEU A 25 -3.32 22.31 -2.02
CA LEU A 25 -2.66 21.66 -3.15
C LEU A 25 -3.39 21.94 -4.47
N ALA A 26 -4.72 21.86 -4.49
CA ALA A 26 -5.55 22.23 -5.63
C ALA A 26 -5.33 23.69 -6.05
N ARG A 27 -5.32 24.63 -5.10
CA ARG A 27 -4.98 26.05 -5.33
C ARG A 27 -3.57 26.21 -5.89
N ALA A 28 -2.61 25.40 -5.45
CA ALA A 28 -1.24 25.46 -5.97
C ALA A 28 -1.16 24.97 -7.42
N LEU A 29 -1.96 23.98 -7.78
CA LEU A 29 -2.04 23.45 -9.15
C LEU A 29 -2.72 24.45 -10.12
N MET A 30 -3.79 25.11 -9.68
CA MET A 30 -4.43 26.20 -10.45
C MET A 30 -3.45 27.34 -10.79
N LYS A 31 -2.48 27.62 -9.90
CA LYS A 31 -1.46 28.65 -10.13
C LYS A 31 -0.43 28.29 -11.22
N GLN A 32 -0.37 27.04 -11.68
CA GLN A 32 0.60 26.60 -12.68
C GLN A 32 0.22 26.94 -14.15
N ARG A 33 -0.61 27.96 -14.37
CA ARG A 33 -1.01 28.50 -15.68
C ARG A 33 -1.70 27.50 -16.62
N TRP A 34 -2.76 26.84 -16.13
CA TRP A 34 -3.85 26.23 -16.92
C TRP A 34 -3.49 25.28 -18.09
N ASN A 35 -2.22 24.92 -18.27
CA ASN A 35 -1.79 23.96 -19.29
C ASN A 35 -1.76 22.57 -18.67
N TRP A 36 -2.92 22.10 -18.23
CA TRP A 36 -3.04 20.84 -17.49
C TRP A 36 -2.97 19.65 -18.44
N SER A 37 -2.17 18.65 -18.06
CA SER A 37 -2.29 17.31 -18.62
C SER A 37 -3.46 16.55 -17.98
N GLU A 38 -3.85 15.42 -18.57
CA GLU A 38 -4.82 14.50 -17.94
C GLU A 38 -4.37 14.01 -16.56
N ASP A 39 -3.06 13.89 -16.33
CA ASP A 39 -2.51 13.55 -15.02
C ASP A 39 -2.69 14.71 -14.01
N ASP A 40 -2.56 15.95 -14.46
CA ASP A 40 -2.79 17.13 -13.60
C ASP A 40 -4.26 17.27 -13.27
N ARG A 41 -5.15 17.08 -14.25
CA ARG A 41 -6.60 16.97 -14.03
C ARG A 41 -6.91 15.91 -12.98
N LYS A 42 -6.37 14.71 -13.14
CA LYS A 42 -6.63 13.61 -12.19
C LYS A 42 -6.19 13.97 -10.78
N ARG A 43 -5.01 14.58 -10.62
CA ARG A 43 -4.54 15.08 -9.31
C ARG A 43 -5.47 16.14 -8.74
N PHE A 44 -5.93 17.08 -9.56
CA PHE A 44 -6.87 18.11 -9.14
C PHE A 44 -8.17 17.50 -8.61
N GLU A 45 -8.79 16.63 -9.40
CA GLU A 45 -10.00 15.90 -9.07
C GLU A 45 -9.81 15.05 -7.79
N ASP A 46 -8.65 14.39 -7.64
CA ASP A 46 -8.29 13.63 -6.44
C ASP A 46 -8.17 14.53 -5.19
N TYR A 47 -7.59 15.73 -5.30
CA TYR A 47 -7.54 16.68 -4.18
C TYR A 47 -8.93 17.12 -3.74
N LEU A 48 -9.84 17.36 -4.68
CA LEU A 48 -11.20 17.78 -4.34
C LEU A 48 -12.14 16.61 -4.02
N THR A 49 -11.68 15.37 -4.22
CA THR A 49 -12.54 14.17 -4.14
C THR A 49 -13.80 14.31 -5.02
N CYS A 50 -13.63 14.95 -6.18
CA CYS A 50 -14.69 15.24 -7.14
C CYS A 50 -14.31 14.64 -8.50
N ARG A 51 -15.31 14.37 -9.36
CA ARG A 51 -15.08 13.95 -10.74
C ARG A 51 -15.96 14.79 -11.65
N PHE A 52 -15.38 15.38 -12.68
CA PHE A 52 -16.13 16.21 -13.62
C PHE A 52 -16.36 15.45 -14.92
N SER A 53 -17.61 15.35 -15.36
CA SER A 53 -17.97 14.66 -16.61
C SER A 53 -17.88 15.58 -17.82
N ILE A 54 -16.73 16.24 -17.96
CA ILE A 54 -16.40 17.24 -18.99
C ILE A 54 -14.97 17.02 -19.48
N SER A 55 -14.54 17.72 -20.53
CA SER A 55 -13.15 17.71 -21.00
C SER A 55 -12.22 18.52 -20.07
N THR A 56 -10.91 18.30 -20.20
CA THR A 56 -9.91 19.03 -19.41
C THR A 56 -9.93 20.53 -19.72
N ASP A 57 -10.14 20.89 -20.98
CA ASP A 57 -10.29 22.29 -21.41
C ASP A 57 -11.55 22.95 -20.81
N GLU A 58 -12.69 22.25 -20.81
CA GLU A 58 -13.92 22.73 -20.15
C GLU A 58 -13.75 22.87 -18.64
N LEU A 59 -13.00 21.95 -18.00
CA LEU A 59 -12.67 22.05 -16.59
C LEU A 59 -11.83 23.30 -16.31
N ILE A 60 -10.79 23.54 -17.11
CA ILE A 60 -9.95 24.73 -17.01
C ILE A 60 -10.81 26.00 -17.16
N MET A 61 -11.65 26.08 -18.20
CA MET A 61 -12.54 27.22 -18.43
C MET A 61 -13.48 27.46 -17.24
N GLY A 62 -14.11 26.41 -16.70
CA GLY A 62 -14.97 26.56 -15.54
C GLY A 62 -14.23 27.02 -14.29
N LEU A 63 -12.97 26.60 -14.12
CA LEU A 63 -12.13 27.08 -13.01
C LEU A 63 -11.66 28.53 -13.20
N GLU A 64 -11.46 28.98 -14.44
CA GLU A 64 -11.18 30.39 -14.75
C GLU A 64 -12.37 31.28 -14.39
N LEU A 65 -13.58 30.90 -14.80
CA LEU A 65 -14.83 31.59 -14.43
C LEU A 65 -15.00 31.70 -12.91
N LEU A 66 -14.68 30.62 -12.16
CA LEU A 66 -14.70 30.65 -10.69
C LEU A 66 -13.72 31.64 -10.08
N VAL A 67 -12.52 31.78 -10.68
CA VAL A 67 -11.50 32.73 -10.21
C VAL A 67 -11.93 34.18 -10.50
N GLU A 68 -12.66 34.40 -11.58
CA GLU A 68 -13.21 35.70 -11.97
C GLU A 68 -14.47 36.10 -11.17
N GLY A 69 -15.05 35.16 -10.41
CA GLY A 69 -16.24 35.38 -9.60
C GLY A 69 -17.55 35.08 -10.33
N GLU A 70 -17.49 34.45 -11.50
CA GLU A 70 -18.64 34.01 -12.29
C GLU A 70 -19.11 32.61 -11.84
N TYR A 71 -19.60 32.52 -10.60
CA TYR A 71 -19.88 31.25 -9.92
C TYR A 71 -20.94 30.39 -10.60
N GLU A 72 -22.08 30.96 -10.98
CA GLU A 72 -23.19 30.18 -11.55
C GLU A 72 -22.85 29.67 -12.95
N ASP A 73 -22.24 30.51 -13.79
CA ASP A 73 -21.78 30.13 -15.13
C ASP A 73 -20.74 29.00 -15.05
N ALA A 74 -19.83 29.08 -14.09
CA ALA A 74 -18.89 28.00 -13.83
C ALA A 74 -19.57 26.71 -13.35
N PHE A 75 -20.52 26.80 -12.41
CA PHE A 75 -21.20 25.60 -11.90
C PHE A 75 -22.04 24.92 -12.97
N GLU A 76 -22.64 25.68 -13.88
CA GLU A 76 -23.37 25.14 -15.02
C GLU A 76 -22.42 24.45 -16.00
N LEU A 77 -21.34 25.11 -16.40
CA LEU A 77 -20.33 24.55 -17.30
C LEU A 77 -19.71 23.26 -16.73
N LEU A 78 -19.36 23.29 -15.44
CA LEU A 78 -18.76 22.14 -14.74
C LEU A 78 -19.77 21.03 -14.41
N LYS A 79 -21.07 21.26 -14.64
CA LYS A 79 -22.16 20.37 -14.22
C LYS A 79 -22.05 20.01 -12.73
N ALA A 80 -21.70 21.00 -11.91
CA ALA A 80 -21.35 20.81 -10.52
C ALA A 80 -22.61 20.49 -9.68
N GLY A 81 -22.60 19.31 -9.06
CA GLY A 81 -23.57 18.92 -8.04
C GLY A 81 -23.36 19.66 -6.73
N GLN A 82 -24.15 19.33 -5.71
CA GLN A 82 -24.12 20.05 -4.44
C GLN A 82 -22.76 19.98 -3.73
N ILE A 83 -22.07 18.83 -3.79
CA ILE A 83 -20.77 18.64 -3.13
C ILE A 83 -19.67 19.35 -3.93
N GLU A 84 -19.70 19.25 -5.25
CA GLU A 84 -18.76 19.92 -6.15
C GLU A 84 -18.86 21.43 -6.00
N ARG A 85 -20.08 21.98 -5.88
CA ARG A 85 -20.27 23.42 -5.61
C ARG A 85 -19.60 23.84 -4.30
N LEU A 86 -19.76 23.07 -3.22
CA LEU A 86 -19.12 23.37 -1.94
C LEU A 86 -17.59 23.28 -2.02
N SER A 87 -17.05 22.27 -2.71
CA SER A 87 -15.60 22.12 -2.87
C SER A 87 -14.99 23.25 -3.70
N LEU A 88 -15.67 23.66 -4.79
CA LEU A 88 -15.26 24.75 -5.67
C LEU A 88 -15.37 26.12 -4.98
N LYS A 89 -16.40 26.36 -4.16
CA LYS A 89 -16.48 27.57 -3.32
C LYS A 89 -15.35 27.62 -2.30
N ALA A 90 -15.15 26.53 -1.56
CA ALA A 90 -14.05 26.42 -0.60
C ALA A 90 -12.69 26.64 -1.28
N LEU A 91 -12.55 26.25 -2.55
CA LEU A 91 -11.33 26.46 -3.32
C LEU A 91 -11.00 27.95 -3.54
N VAL A 92 -12.00 28.77 -3.86
CA VAL A 92 -11.80 30.18 -4.26
C VAL A 92 -12.00 31.20 -3.14
N GLU A 93 -12.95 31.00 -2.22
CA GLU A 93 -13.37 32.03 -1.26
C GLU A 93 -12.34 32.27 -0.14
N LYS A 94 -11.47 31.29 0.18
CA LYS A 94 -10.39 31.38 1.20
C LYS A 94 -10.81 31.92 2.58
N ASP A 95 -12.09 32.09 2.85
CA ASP A 95 -12.60 32.27 4.20
C ASP A 95 -12.70 30.89 4.84
N GLY A 96 -12.40 30.80 6.14
CA GLY A 96 -12.40 29.52 6.83
C GLY A 96 -13.78 28.87 6.92
N GLU A 97 -14.85 29.59 6.54
CA GLU A 97 -16.23 29.15 6.63
C GLU A 97 -16.59 28.22 5.47
N ALA A 98 -16.24 28.59 4.23
CA ALA A 98 -16.45 27.72 3.07
C ALA A 98 -15.66 26.39 3.19
N GLU A 99 -14.44 26.46 3.73
CA GLU A 99 -13.63 25.25 4.04
C GLU A 99 -14.32 24.38 5.09
N LEU A 100 -14.95 24.99 6.11
CA LEU A 100 -15.64 24.30 7.19
C LEU A 100 -16.94 23.65 6.69
N GLU A 101 -17.74 24.35 5.88
CA GLU A 101 -18.97 23.81 5.30
C GLU A 101 -18.68 22.61 4.40
N PHE A 102 -17.67 22.73 3.54
CA PHE A 102 -17.22 21.62 2.71
C PHE A 102 -16.75 20.43 3.56
N ALA A 103 -15.94 20.67 4.61
CA ALA A 103 -15.53 19.63 5.53
C ALA A 103 -16.71 18.95 6.23
N ILE A 104 -17.71 19.69 6.72
CA ILE A 104 -18.90 19.11 7.36
C ILE A 104 -19.67 18.20 6.38
N SER A 105 -19.85 18.66 5.13
CA SER A 105 -20.57 17.90 4.11
C SER A 105 -19.89 16.58 3.71
N THR A 106 -18.56 16.52 3.87
CA THR A 106 -17.73 15.37 3.47
C THR A 106 -17.32 14.49 4.65
N PHE A 107 -17.42 14.97 5.89
CA PHE A 107 -16.93 14.29 7.09
C PHE A 107 -17.50 12.88 7.27
N ARG A 108 -18.80 12.68 7.00
CA ARG A 108 -19.44 11.35 7.11
C ARG A 108 -19.01 10.36 6.01
N LYS A 109 -18.35 10.84 4.96
CA LYS A 109 -17.82 10.04 3.85
C LYS A 109 -16.30 9.87 3.91
N ASP A 110 -15.62 10.49 4.87
CA ASP A 110 -14.16 10.61 4.90
C ASP A 110 -13.54 10.16 6.23
N SER A 111 -14.17 9.20 6.91
CA SER A 111 -13.43 8.41 7.91
C SER A 111 -12.37 7.59 7.16
N LEU A 112 -11.17 7.47 7.71
CA LEU A 112 -10.29 6.34 7.41
C LEU A 112 -11.12 5.10 7.76
N THR A 113 -11.78 4.53 6.75
CA THR A 113 -12.92 3.63 6.94
C THR A 113 -12.50 2.41 7.73
N GLU A 114 -13.41 1.86 8.54
CA GLU A 114 -13.22 0.54 9.14
C GLU A 114 -12.83 -0.51 8.09
N GLU A 115 -13.21 -0.32 6.82
CA GLU A 115 -12.73 -1.08 5.66
C GLU A 115 -11.19 -1.09 5.53
N LEU A 116 -10.52 0.05 5.69
CA LEU A 116 -9.05 0.12 5.63
C LEU A 116 -8.40 -0.62 6.80
N LEU A 117 -9.09 -0.74 7.95
CA LEU A 117 -8.63 -1.47 9.12
C LEU A 117 -8.91 -2.98 9.01
N GLU A 118 -10.03 -3.39 8.41
CA GLU A 118 -10.33 -4.79 8.08
C GLU A 118 -9.36 -5.34 7.02
N LEU A 119 -8.99 -4.50 6.04
CA LEU A 119 -7.98 -4.80 5.02
C LEU A 119 -6.56 -4.94 5.59
N LEU A 120 -6.33 -4.64 6.88
CA LEU A 120 -5.02 -4.68 7.54
C LEU A 120 -4.88 -5.84 8.53
N ASN A 121 -5.69 -6.89 8.41
CA ASN A 121 -5.43 -8.18 9.07
C ASN A 121 -4.52 -9.11 8.23
N VAL A 122 -3.79 -8.55 7.26
CA VAL A 122 -2.93 -9.29 6.32
C VAL A 122 -1.90 -10.12 7.07
N GLU A 123 -2.02 -11.43 6.93
CA GLU A 123 -1.03 -12.37 7.42
C GLU A 123 0.15 -12.47 6.44
N LEU A 124 1.24 -13.13 6.85
CA LEU A 124 2.44 -13.22 6.02
C LEU A 124 2.16 -13.83 4.64
N TRP A 125 1.29 -14.84 4.56
CA TRP A 125 0.90 -15.51 3.30
C TRP A 125 0.04 -14.64 2.37
N GLU A 126 -0.55 -13.56 2.87
CA GLU A 126 -1.44 -12.65 2.13
C GLU A 126 -0.71 -11.39 1.64
N CYS A 127 0.60 -11.28 1.87
CA CYS A 127 1.41 -10.12 1.46
C CYS A 127 1.37 -9.80 -0.05
N HIS A 128 0.87 -10.71 -0.88
CA HIS A 128 0.65 -10.50 -2.29
C HIS A 128 -0.45 -9.47 -2.59
N GLU A 129 -1.42 -9.35 -1.70
CA GLU A 129 -2.53 -8.41 -1.79
C GLU A 129 -2.10 -6.97 -1.47
N LEU A 130 -0.98 -6.80 -0.74
CA LEU A 130 -0.36 -5.51 -0.40
C LEU A 130 -0.12 -4.56 -1.60
N GLN A 131 -0.03 -5.09 -2.83
CA GLN A 131 0.16 -4.28 -4.02
C GLN A 131 -1.03 -3.36 -4.31
N GLU A 132 -2.25 -3.81 -4.03
CA GLU A 132 -3.46 -3.01 -4.26
C GLU A 132 -3.54 -1.87 -3.25
N TYR A 133 -3.21 -2.16 -1.99
CA TYR A 133 -3.16 -1.17 -0.91
C TYR A 133 -2.06 -0.14 -1.09
N LYS A 134 -0.91 -0.48 -1.69
CA LYS A 134 0.16 0.50 -1.93
C LYS A 134 -0.27 1.70 -2.77
N ARG A 135 -1.23 1.53 -3.69
CA ARG A 135 -1.82 2.65 -4.43
C ARG A 135 -2.59 3.58 -3.50
N PHE A 136 -3.40 3.04 -2.60
CA PHE A 136 -4.12 3.81 -1.59
C PHE A 136 -3.16 4.49 -0.61
N LEU A 137 -2.15 3.80 -0.09
CA LEU A 137 -1.16 4.38 0.83
C LEU A 137 -0.39 5.57 0.21
N SER A 138 -0.27 5.61 -1.12
CA SER A 138 0.40 6.71 -1.82
C SER A 138 -0.35 8.04 -1.69
N ILE A 139 -1.66 8.01 -1.44
CA ILE A 139 -2.49 9.22 -1.27
C ILE A 139 -2.47 9.74 0.17
N LEU A 140 -2.07 8.90 1.13
CA LEU A 140 -2.06 9.27 2.55
C LEU A 140 -0.95 10.27 2.87
N ASN A 141 -1.31 11.32 3.61
CA ASN A 141 -0.40 12.32 4.15
C ASN A 141 0.39 11.77 5.35
N ARG A 142 1.35 12.57 5.86
CA ARG A 142 2.25 12.14 6.95
C ARG A 142 1.52 11.80 8.25
N ALA A 143 0.46 12.53 8.61
CA ALA A 143 -0.29 12.29 9.84
C ALA A 143 -1.12 11.00 9.73
N GLU A 144 -1.77 10.79 8.59
CA GLU A 144 -2.55 9.57 8.31
C GLU A 144 -1.66 8.33 8.29
N ARG A 145 -0.46 8.43 7.71
CA ARG A 145 0.52 7.33 7.75
C ARG A 145 0.97 7.02 9.17
N ALA A 146 1.16 8.04 10.00
CA ALA A 146 1.55 7.85 11.40
C ALA A 146 0.41 7.19 12.20
N GLU A 147 -0.84 7.57 11.94
CA GLU A 147 -2.01 6.96 12.56
C GLU A 147 -2.22 5.53 12.09
N LEU A 148 -2.07 5.27 10.79
CA LEU A 148 -2.11 3.91 10.26
C LEU A 148 -1.03 3.04 10.91
N PHE A 149 0.19 3.57 11.02
CA PHE A 149 1.30 2.89 11.67
C PHE A 149 1.01 2.56 13.14
N SER A 150 0.34 3.44 13.89
CA SER A 150 -0.02 3.19 15.29
C SER A 150 -1.07 2.07 15.43
N ARG A 151 -1.98 1.93 14.45
CA ARG A 151 -3.06 0.94 14.46
C ARG A 151 -2.63 -0.45 14.00
N ILE A 152 -1.63 -0.55 13.12
CA ILE A 152 -1.14 -1.86 12.62
C ILE A 152 -0.04 -2.50 13.47
N HIS A 153 0.19 -2.03 14.70
CA HIS A 153 1.25 -2.55 15.57
C HIS A 153 1.15 -4.07 15.84
N HIS A 154 -0.05 -4.64 15.70
CA HIS A 154 -0.33 -6.06 15.85
C HIS A 154 0.13 -6.91 14.65
N LEU A 155 0.33 -6.29 13.48
CA LEU A 155 0.81 -7.00 12.29
C LEU A 155 2.26 -7.44 12.46
N HIS A 156 2.63 -8.50 11.74
CA HIS A 156 4.01 -8.98 11.72
C HIS A 156 4.97 -7.86 11.23
N PRO A 157 6.14 -7.65 11.85
CA PRO A 157 7.05 -6.55 11.50
C PRO A 157 7.42 -6.49 10.01
N TYR A 158 7.64 -7.64 9.38
CA TYR A 158 7.87 -7.73 7.94
C TYR A 158 6.72 -7.12 7.10
N VAL A 159 5.47 -7.36 7.48
CA VAL A 159 4.27 -6.81 6.80
C VAL A 159 4.22 -5.30 6.97
N GLN A 160 4.45 -4.81 8.20
CA GLN A 160 4.52 -3.36 8.47
C GLN A 160 5.57 -2.68 7.60
N ARG A 161 6.75 -3.28 7.47
CA ARG A 161 7.80 -2.77 6.58
C ARG A 161 7.37 -2.84 5.12
N ALA A 162 6.75 -3.92 4.69
CA ALA A 162 6.25 -4.07 3.32
C ALA A 162 5.24 -2.97 2.95
N ILE A 163 4.43 -2.51 3.90
CA ILE A 163 3.46 -1.40 3.75
C ILE A 163 4.18 -0.06 3.59
N PHE A 164 5.12 0.28 4.48
CA PHE A 164 5.64 1.64 4.60
C PHE A 164 7.01 1.90 3.96
N GLU A 165 7.84 0.88 3.82
CA GLU A 165 9.20 1.04 3.31
C GLU A 165 9.31 0.81 1.81
N LYS A 166 10.28 1.48 1.19
CA LYS A 166 10.67 1.21 -0.20
C LYS A 166 11.54 -0.06 -0.24
N PRO A 167 11.15 -1.10 -0.99
CA PRO A 167 11.96 -2.31 -1.10
C PRO A 167 13.31 -2.04 -1.77
N VAL A 168 14.35 -2.74 -1.32
CA VAL A 168 15.70 -2.67 -1.94
C VAL A 168 15.90 -3.73 -3.02
N SER A 169 15.24 -4.88 -2.89
CA SER A 169 15.32 -6.00 -3.84
C SER A 169 14.19 -6.98 -3.55
N PRO A 170 13.69 -7.76 -4.53
CA PRO A 170 12.88 -8.94 -4.25
C PRO A 170 13.71 -10.05 -3.57
N ILE A 171 13.03 -11.05 -3.02
CA ILE A 171 13.65 -12.27 -2.47
C ILE A 171 12.95 -13.54 -2.96
N VAL A 172 13.73 -14.58 -3.24
CA VAL A 172 13.25 -15.94 -3.48
C VAL A 172 13.73 -16.81 -2.34
N ILE A 173 12.81 -17.46 -1.65
CA ILE A 173 13.06 -18.31 -0.49
C ILE A 173 12.96 -19.77 -0.95
N ASP A 174 14.01 -20.52 -0.67
CA ASP A 174 14.00 -21.97 -0.76
C ASP A 174 13.19 -22.53 0.41
N GLY A 175 11.91 -22.76 0.16
CA GLY A 175 10.94 -23.18 1.16
C GLY A 175 11.33 -24.51 1.78
N SER A 176 11.69 -25.50 0.96
CA SER A 176 12.05 -26.83 1.47
C SER A 176 13.26 -26.74 2.40
N ASN A 177 14.31 -26.02 2.00
CA ASN A 177 15.54 -25.91 2.80
C ASN A 177 15.32 -25.22 4.15
N VAL A 178 14.52 -24.14 4.20
CA VAL A 178 14.31 -23.38 5.46
C VAL A 178 13.49 -24.13 6.50
N LEU A 179 12.64 -25.07 6.07
CA LEU A 179 11.82 -25.84 7.00
C LEU A 179 12.62 -26.89 7.78
N TYR A 180 13.76 -27.35 7.26
CA TYR A 180 14.60 -28.36 7.93
C TYR A 180 15.39 -27.77 9.09
N GLU A 181 15.04 -28.15 10.32
CA GLU A 181 15.86 -27.92 11.51
C GLU A 181 17.21 -28.63 11.43
N HIS A 182 18.19 -28.11 12.17
CA HIS A 182 19.50 -28.76 12.36
C HIS A 182 19.38 -30.16 12.99
N THR A 183 18.26 -30.42 13.67
CA THR A 183 17.89 -31.69 14.30
C THR A 183 17.36 -32.72 13.28
N GLY A 184 17.10 -32.30 12.03
CA GLY A 184 16.52 -33.14 10.97
C GLY A 184 15.00 -33.15 10.92
N PHE A 185 14.31 -32.46 11.85
CA PHE A 185 12.86 -32.32 11.83
C PHE A 185 12.41 -31.16 10.93
N VAL A 186 11.24 -31.33 10.31
CA VAL A 186 10.63 -30.29 9.46
C VAL A 186 9.61 -29.51 10.28
N ASN A 187 9.75 -28.18 10.27
CA ASN A 187 8.92 -27.29 11.06
C ASN A 187 8.53 -26.03 10.25
N VAL A 188 7.25 -25.92 9.92
CA VAL A 188 6.61 -24.82 9.18
C VAL A 188 6.71 -23.49 9.92
N ASP A 189 6.80 -23.50 11.26
CA ASP A 189 6.95 -22.28 12.06
C ASP A 189 8.22 -21.51 11.72
N ARG A 190 9.23 -22.20 11.18
CA ARG A 190 10.48 -21.57 10.73
C ARG A 190 10.29 -20.57 9.61
N LEU A 191 9.20 -20.64 8.84
CA LEU A 191 8.88 -19.58 7.88
C LEU A 191 8.64 -18.25 8.61
N VAL A 192 7.94 -18.27 9.75
CA VAL A 192 7.73 -17.06 10.55
C VAL A 192 9.06 -16.51 11.03
N GLU A 193 9.95 -17.38 11.54
CA GLU A 193 11.30 -16.99 11.96
C GLU A 193 12.14 -16.40 10.81
N VAL A 194 12.00 -16.95 9.59
CA VAL A 194 12.62 -16.36 8.39
C VAL A 194 12.11 -14.94 8.19
N PHE A 195 10.81 -14.70 8.30
CA PHE A 195 10.24 -13.36 8.14
C PHE A 195 10.65 -12.41 9.28
N ASP A 196 10.81 -12.89 10.52
CA ASP A 196 11.40 -12.11 11.62
C ASP A 196 12.83 -11.69 11.28
N PHE A 197 13.64 -12.63 10.80
CA PHE A 197 15.00 -12.36 10.34
C PHE A 197 15.04 -11.34 9.20
N LEU A 198 14.18 -11.49 8.20
CA LEU A 198 14.07 -10.55 7.09
C LEU A 198 13.62 -9.17 7.56
N ALA A 199 12.70 -9.09 8.52
CA ALA A 199 12.24 -7.84 9.11
C ALA A 199 13.35 -7.10 9.87
N ALA A 200 14.35 -7.81 10.41
CA ALA A 200 15.49 -7.22 11.11
C ALA A 200 16.58 -6.68 10.17
N LEU A 201 16.55 -6.99 8.87
CA LEU A 201 17.57 -6.52 7.92
C LEU A 201 17.47 -5.02 7.66
N LYS A 202 18.61 -4.35 7.43
CA LYS A 202 18.64 -2.91 7.13
C LYS A 202 17.80 -2.52 5.90
N GLY A 203 17.75 -3.37 4.89
CA GLY A 203 16.95 -3.14 3.67
C GLY A 203 15.79 -4.12 3.57
N LEU A 204 14.62 -3.62 3.17
CA LEU A 204 13.44 -4.44 2.95
C LEU A 204 13.61 -5.28 1.67
N LEU A 205 13.63 -6.60 1.83
CA LEU A 205 13.57 -7.53 0.70
C LEU A 205 12.10 -7.85 0.37
N TYR A 206 11.53 -7.24 -0.67
CA TYR A 206 10.12 -7.40 -1.06
C TYR A 206 9.92 -7.09 -2.56
N PRO A 207 9.00 -7.77 -3.28
CA PRO A 207 8.15 -8.87 -2.81
C PRO A 207 8.96 -10.15 -2.58
N TYR A 208 8.38 -11.10 -1.84
CA TYR A 208 8.95 -12.44 -1.71
C TYR A 208 8.34 -13.42 -2.72
N ARG A 209 9.07 -14.50 -2.97
CA ARG A 209 8.57 -15.76 -3.53
C ARG A 209 9.07 -16.90 -2.67
N ILE A 210 8.27 -17.94 -2.50
CA ILE A 210 8.69 -19.18 -1.83
C ILE A 210 8.50 -20.33 -2.80
N VAL A 211 9.53 -21.13 -2.99
CA VAL A 211 9.46 -22.34 -3.82
C VAL A 211 9.69 -23.54 -2.91
N PHE A 212 8.73 -24.44 -2.87
CA PHE A 212 8.86 -25.74 -2.22
C PHE A 212 9.11 -26.82 -3.27
N ASP A 213 9.84 -27.86 -2.88
CA ASP A 213 9.83 -29.10 -3.64
C ASP A 213 8.42 -29.73 -3.61
N LYS A 214 7.99 -30.33 -4.72
CA LYS A 214 6.67 -30.99 -4.82
C LYS A 214 6.42 -32.04 -3.75
N ASN A 215 7.46 -32.63 -3.16
CA ASN A 215 7.30 -33.62 -2.11
C ASN A 215 6.95 -33.02 -0.73
N ILE A 216 6.92 -31.68 -0.57
CA ILE A 216 6.87 -31.05 0.76
C ILE A 216 5.68 -31.49 1.61
N ARG A 217 4.53 -31.73 0.99
CA ARG A 217 3.31 -32.17 1.67
C ARG A 217 3.44 -33.54 2.35
N TYR A 218 4.35 -34.38 1.86
CA TYR A 218 4.63 -35.69 2.43
C TYR A 218 5.67 -35.61 3.56
N VAL A 219 6.56 -34.62 3.51
CA VAL A 219 7.62 -34.42 4.48
C VAL A 219 7.12 -33.71 5.74
N VAL A 220 6.20 -32.74 5.58
CA VAL A 220 5.68 -31.97 6.71
C VAL A 220 4.78 -32.83 7.62
N PRO A 221 4.99 -32.82 8.95
CA PRO A 221 4.18 -33.56 9.92
C PRO A 221 2.69 -33.22 9.80
N PHE A 222 1.83 -34.22 10.03
CA PHE A 222 0.38 -34.08 9.88
C PHE A 222 -0.18 -32.85 10.62
N GLN A 223 0.29 -32.60 11.83
CA GLN A 223 -0.15 -31.50 12.69
C GLN A 223 0.16 -30.10 12.11
N GLN A 224 1.11 -30.00 11.18
CA GLN A 224 1.53 -28.72 10.58
C GLN A 224 1.04 -28.54 9.14
N ARG A 225 0.32 -29.52 8.58
CA ARG A 225 -0.15 -29.49 7.18
C ARG A 225 -1.16 -28.38 6.93
N GLU A 226 -2.02 -28.08 7.90
CA GLU A 226 -2.95 -26.96 7.78
C GLU A 226 -2.20 -25.62 7.64
N LYS A 227 -1.17 -25.41 8.47
CA LYS A 227 -0.33 -24.22 8.41
C LYS A 227 0.43 -24.13 7.09
N LEU A 228 1.01 -25.24 6.62
CA LEU A 228 1.60 -25.30 5.28
C LEU A 228 0.55 -24.96 4.19
N GLY A 229 -0.67 -25.46 4.35
CA GLY A 229 -1.80 -25.17 3.46
C GLY A 229 -2.05 -23.67 3.27
N LYS A 230 -2.01 -22.88 4.36
CA LYS A 230 -2.14 -21.42 4.31
C LYS A 230 -1.03 -20.74 3.49
N TRP A 231 0.20 -21.25 3.59
CA TRP A 231 1.28 -20.75 2.75
C TRP A 231 1.08 -21.11 1.28
N LEU A 232 0.71 -22.36 1.00
CA LEU A 232 0.50 -22.88 -0.35
C LEU A 232 -0.73 -22.28 -1.05
N SER A 233 -1.68 -21.68 -0.33
CA SER A 233 -2.78 -20.92 -0.94
C SER A 233 -2.35 -19.54 -1.47
N SER A 234 -1.17 -19.05 -1.07
CA SER A 234 -0.63 -17.78 -1.55
C SER A 234 -0.17 -17.87 -3.00
N SER A 235 -0.54 -16.90 -3.84
CA SER A 235 -0.05 -16.82 -5.22
C SER A 235 1.46 -16.57 -5.35
N TRP A 236 2.15 -16.27 -4.24
CA TRP A 236 3.59 -16.06 -4.19
C TRP A 236 4.37 -17.28 -3.69
N VAL A 237 3.67 -18.38 -3.44
CA VAL A 237 4.23 -19.64 -2.99
C VAL A 237 3.89 -20.71 -4.03
N GLU A 238 4.89 -21.46 -4.50
CA GLU A 238 4.66 -22.52 -5.50
C GLU A 238 5.38 -23.82 -5.14
N GLU A 239 4.81 -24.94 -5.59
CA GLU A 239 5.42 -26.27 -5.52
C GLU A 239 6.03 -26.61 -6.89
N TYR A 240 7.33 -26.89 -6.94
CA TYR A 240 8.06 -27.18 -8.18
C TYR A 240 9.07 -28.31 -7.97
N SER A 241 9.40 -29.08 -9.01
CA SER A 241 10.45 -30.10 -8.90
C SER A 241 11.21 -30.21 -10.22
N PRO A 242 12.56 -30.09 -10.21
CA PRO A 242 13.39 -29.79 -9.03
C PRO A 242 13.22 -28.31 -8.59
N ALA A 243 12.99 -28.07 -7.29
CA ALA A 243 12.78 -26.71 -6.77
C ALA A 243 13.95 -25.77 -7.08
N ASP A 244 15.17 -26.28 -7.01
CA ASP A 244 16.42 -25.55 -7.22
C ASP A 244 16.48 -24.82 -8.56
N GLU A 245 16.12 -25.51 -9.65
CA GLU A 245 16.09 -24.92 -11.00
C GLU A 245 15.16 -23.69 -11.03
N ARG A 246 13.99 -23.83 -10.42
CA ARG A 246 12.99 -22.78 -10.36
C ARG A 246 13.43 -21.60 -9.48
N ILE A 247 14.09 -21.87 -8.37
CA ILE A 247 14.65 -20.83 -7.49
C ILE A 247 15.66 -19.98 -8.27
N ILE A 248 16.59 -20.63 -8.97
CA ILE A 248 17.62 -19.95 -9.76
C ILE A 248 17.00 -19.15 -10.92
N GLU A 249 16.02 -19.72 -11.62
CA GLU A 249 15.27 -19.04 -12.69
C GLU A 249 14.60 -17.76 -12.17
N LEU A 250 13.82 -17.86 -11.09
CA LEU A 250 13.12 -16.73 -10.48
C LEU A 250 14.09 -15.66 -10.00
N ALA A 251 15.19 -16.07 -9.35
CA ALA A 251 16.19 -15.15 -8.82
C ALA A 251 16.82 -14.30 -9.93
N ARG A 252 17.16 -14.92 -11.07
CA ARG A 252 17.69 -14.22 -12.24
C ARG A 252 16.65 -13.27 -12.85
N ARG A 253 15.44 -13.78 -13.11
CA ARG A 253 14.36 -13.02 -13.74
C ARG A 253 13.97 -11.78 -12.94
N LEU A 254 13.88 -11.93 -11.61
CA LEU A 254 13.46 -10.87 -10.70
C LEU A 254 14.64 -10.05 -10.16
N LYS A 255 15.89 -10.42 -10.49
CA LYS A 255 17.11 -9.88 -9.87
C LYS A 255 17.04 -9.94 -8.34
N ALA A 256 16.50 -11.04 -7.82
CA ALA A 256 16.20 -11.23 -6.42
C ALA A 256 17.41 -11.75 -5.63
N VAL A 257 17.39 -11.52 -4.32
CA VAL A 257 18.24 -12.25 -3.37
C VAL A 257 17.67 -13.65 -3.18
N VAL A 258 18.52 -14.67 -3.09
CA VAL A 258 18.11 -16.04 -2.76
C VAL A 258 18.34 -16.30 -1.28
N LEU A 259 17.33 -16.78 -0.57
CA LEU A 259 17.48 -17.28 0.80
C LEU A 259 17.44 -18.80 0.78
N SER A 260 18.60 -19.40 1.01
CA SER A 260 18.78 -20.85 1.20
C SER A 260 20.10 -21.09 1.95
N ASN A 261 20.18 -22.19 2.68
CA ASN A 261 21.44 -22.69 3.21
C ASN A 261 22.16 -23.62 2.22
N ASP A 262 21.50 -24.04 1.15
CA ASP A 262 22.13 -24.76 0.04
C ASP A 262 23.08 -23.84 -0.75
N SER A 263 24.10 -24.44 -1.31
CA SER A 263 25.06 -23.81 -2.23
C SER A 263 24.63 -23.87 -3.69
N PHE A 264 23.65 -24.72 -4.06
CA PHE A 264 23.22 -24.95 -5.44
C PHE A 264 24.39 -25.29 -6.37
N SER A 265 25.29 -26.18 -5.93
CA SER A 265 26.56 -26.47 -6.61
C SER A 265 26.42 -26.98 -8.04
N GLU A 266 25.26 -27.54 -8.39
CA GLU A 266 24.94 -28.07 -9.72
C GLU A 266 24.45 -26.99 -10.71
N TYR A 267 24.20 -25.77 -10.22
CA TYR A 267 23.61 -24.68 -11.00
C TYR A 267 24.59 -23.52 -11.18
N ASP A 268 24.42 -22.76 -12.26
CA ASP A 268 25.19 -21.53 -12.47
C ASP A 268 24.68 -20.41 -11.56
N THR A 269 25.36 -20.21 -10.43
CA THR A 269 25.00 -19.20 -9.42
C THR A 269 25.70 -17.86 -9.60
N ARG A 270 26.48 -17.68 -10.68
CA ARG A 270 27.25 -16.44 -10.92
C ARG A 270 26.33 -15.22 -10.99
N GLY A 271 26.70 -14.19 -10.23
CA GLY A 271 25.97 -12.92 -10.16
C GLY A 271 24.74 -12.93 -9.26
N LEU A 272 24.36 -14.07 -8.67
CA LEU A 272 23.29 -14.14 -7.68
C LEU A 272 23.79 -13.78 -6.28
N LYS A 273 22.89 -13.21 -5.48
CA LYS A 273 23.15 -12.85 -4.08
C LYS A 273 22.46 -13.86 -3.17
N PHE A 274 23.19 -14.44 -2.25
CA PHE A 274 22.66 -15.43 -1.31
C PHE A 274 22.62 -14.90 0.12
N LEU A 275 21.56 -15.27 0.83
CA LEU A 275 21.35 -15.01 2.23
C LEU A 275 21.13 -16.35 2.95
N ARG A 276 21.78 -16.54 4.10
CA ARG A 276 21.65 -17.76 4.90
C ARG A 276 20.82 -17.49 6.14
N PHE A 277 20.06 -18.50 6.57
CA PHE A 277 19.16 -18.41 7.71
C PHE A 277 19.48 -19.53 8.71
N GLY A 278 19.62 -19.19 9.99
CA GLY A 278 19.88 -20.17 11.06
C GLY A 278 21.30 -20.76 11.08
N GLY A 279 22.26 -20.18 10.36
CA GLY A 279 23.66 -20.62 10.41
C GLY A 279 24.34 -20.30 11.75
N ARG A 280 25.28 -21.15 12.19
CA ARG A 280 26.16 -20.88 13.35
C ARG A 280 26.82 -19.51 13.17
N ARG A 281 26.71 -18.62 14.18
CA ARG A 281 27.72 -17.56 14.36
C ARG A 281 29.07 -18.29 14.45
N LYS A 282 29.96 -18.04 13.49
CA LYS A 282 31.39 -18.32 13.69
C LYS A 282 31.94 -17.34 14.70
#